data_AF-W4V3D1-F1
#
_entry.id   AF-W4V3D1-F1
#
_cell.length_a   1.000
_cell.length_b   1.000
_cell.length_c   1.000
_cell.angle_alpha   90.00
_cell.angle_beta   90.00
_cell.angle_gamma   90.00
#
_symmetry.space_group_name_H-M   'P 1'
#
loop_
_entity.id
_entity.type
_entity.pdbx_description
1 polymer ?
#
loop_
_entity_poly.entity_id
_entity_poly.type
_entity_poly.pdbx_seq_one_letter_code
_entity_poly.pdbx_strand_id
1 'polypeptide(L)'
;MNLHGKDIKIFAGNSNRELALEIAEKIGLPLGLANVGKFSDGETAININEVVRGSDVFIIQSTCPPVNDNLVELLIMIDALKRLQQEG
;
A
#
# COMPACT_ATOMS: atom_id res chain seq x y z
N MET A 1 4.05 3.88 -20.52
CA MET A 1 3.46 5.23 -20.71
C MET A 1 4.35 6.23 -19.98
N ASN A 2 4.52 7.47 -20.46
CA ASN A 2 5.26 8.48 -19.69
C ASN A 2 4.34 9.12 -18.65
N LEU A 3 4.48 8.68 -17.39
CA LEU A 3 3.83 9.31 -16.23
C LEU A 3 4.51 10.65 -15.97
N HIS A 4 3.94 11.72 -16.52
CA HIS A 4 4.58 13.03 -16.56
C HIS A 4 4.45 13.75 -15.20
N GLY A 5 5.59 14.05 -14.57
CA GLY A 5 5.69 15.10 -13.55
C GLY A 5 5.67 14.67 -12.08
N LYS A 6 5.37 13.41 -11.73
CA LYS A 6 5.45 12.91 -10.35
C LYS A 6 5.89 11.45 -10.28
N ASP A 7 6.64 11.13 -9.24
CA ASP A 7 6.93 9.76 -8.80
C ASP A 7 5.63 9.10 -8.30
N ILE A 8 5.26 7.94 -8.84
CA ILE A 8 4.03 7.23 -8.48
C ILE A 8 4.40 5.94 -7.76
N LYS A 9 3.78 5.69 -6.61
CA LYS A 9 3.99 4.47 -5.82
C LYS A 9 2.67 3.76 -5.56
N ILE A 10 2.65 2.46 -5.83
CA ILE A 10 1.47 1.61 -5.72
C ILE A 10 1.72 0.58 -4.62
N PHE A 11 1.01 0.69 -3.51
CA PHE A 11 1.04 -0.30 -2.43
C PHE A 11 -0.19 -1.21 -2.53
N ALA A 12 -0.07 -2.41 -1.96
CA ALA A 12 -1.13 -3.41 -1.95
C ALA A 12 -1.27 -3.98 -0.55
N GLY A 13 -2.51 -4.09 -0.08
CA GLY A 13 -2.83 -4.93 1.07
C GLY A 13 -2.96 -6.41 0.69
N ASN A 14 -3.47 -7.20 1.63
CA ASN A 14 -3.61 -8.64 1.53
C ASN A 14 -4.91 -9.11 0.85
N SER A 15 -5.90 -8.23 0.64
CA SER A 15 -7.22 -8.65 0.14
C SER A 15 -7.17 -9.29 -1.26
N ASN A 16 -6.32 -8.75 -2.13
CA ASN A 16 -6.10 -9.25 -3.49
C ASN A 16 -4.78 -8.68 -4.05
N ARG A 17 -3.67 -9.31 -3.68
CA ARG A 17 -2.32 -8.88 -4.11
C ARG A 17 -2.04 -9.19 -5.59
N GLU A 18 -2.69 -10.21 -6.15
CA GLU A 18 -2.57 -10.59 -7.57
C GLU A 18 -3.13 -9.49 -8.49
N LEU A 19 -4.36 -9.02 -8.22
CA LEU A 19 -4.94 -7.88 -8.94
C LEU A 19 -4.08 -6.61 -8.83
N ALA A 20 -3.46 -6.38 -7.66
CA ALA A 20 -2.59 -5.22 -7.47
C ALA A 20 -1.29 -5.33 -8.30
N LEU A 21 -0.72 -6.53 -8.42
CA LEU A 21 0.41 -6.80 -9.33
C LEU A 21 0.00 -6.58 -10.79
N GLU A 22 -1.13 -7.13 -11.24
CA GLU A 22 -1.63 -6.92 -12.61
C GLU A 22 -1.79 -5.44 -12.94
N ILE A 23 -2.41 -4.65 -12.05
CA ILE A 23 -2.59 -3.20 -12.23
C ILE A 23 -1.23 -2.49 -12.34
N ALA A 24 -0.29 -2.82 -11.46
CA ALA A 24 1.05 -2.23 -11.47
C ALA A 24 1.81 -2.58 -12.77
N GLU A 25 1.75 -3.83 -13.23
CA GLU A 25 2.31 -4.28 -14.51
C GLU A 25 1.69 -3.56 -15.72
N LYS A 26 0.37 -3.34 -15.76
CA LYS A 26 -0.28 -2.57 -16.84
C LYS A 26 0.18 -1.11 -16.89
N ILE A 27 0.51 -0.53 -15.73
CA ILE A 27 1.02 0.85 -15.61
C ILE A 27 2.53 0.90 -15.93
N GLY A 28 3.24 -0.21 -15.74
CA GLY A 28 4.69 -0.34 -15.94
C GLY A 28 5.50 0.05 -14.70
N LEU A 29 4.94 -0.16 -13.51
CA LEU A 29 5.59 0.10 -12.21
C LEU A 29 5.61 -1.19 -11.37
N PRO A 30 6.62 -1.38 -10.51
CA PRO A 30 6.56 -2.41 -9.47
C PRO A 30 5.56 -2.02 -8.37
N LEU A 31 5.08 -3.02 -7.61
CA LEU A 31 4.49 -2.73 -6.31
C LEU A 31 5.56 -2.23 -5.33
N GLY A 32 5.15 -1.31 -4.46
CA GLY A 32 5.97 -0.78 -3.40
C GLY A 32 6.35 -1.82 -2.34
N LEU A 33 7.49 -1.58 -1.70
CA LEU A 33 8.08 -2.41 -0.67
C LEU A 33 7.35 -2.20 0.67
N ALA A 34 6.27 -2.92 0.89
CA ALA A 34 5.57 -2.95 2.17
C ALA A 34 5.46 -4.38 2.72
N ASN A 35 5.75 -4.54 4.01
CA ASN A 35 5.38 -5.74 4.77
C ASN A 35 4.01 -5.48 5.38
N VAL A 36 3.05 -6.38 5.10
CA VAL A 36 1.66 -6.25 5.52
C VAL A 36 1.22 -7.60 6.10
N GLY A 37 0.93 -7.66 7.40
CA GLY A 37 0.64 -8.92 8.08
C GLY A 37 0.01 -8.72 9.45
N LYS A 38 0.19 -9.70 10.32
CA LYS A 38 -0.34 -9.67 11.70
C LYS A 38 0.72 -10.06 12.72
N PHE A 39 0.63 -9.47 13.90
CA PHE A 39 1.33 -9.91 15.11
C PHE A 39 0.70 -11.22 15.64
N SER A 40 1.36 -11.86 16.62
CA SER A 40 0.95 -13.16 17.17
C SER A 40 -0.39 -13.14 17.93
N ASP A 41 -0.86 -11.97 18.34
CA ASP A 41 -2.15 -11.69 18.97
C ASP A 41 -3.27 -11.39 17.94
N GLY A 42 -2.92 -11.26 16.65
CA GLY A 42 -3.84 -10.95 15.56
C GLY A 42 -3.94 -9.46 15.19
N GLU A 43 -3.26 -8.56 15.92
CA GLU A 43 -3.18 -7.14 15.56
C GLU A 43 -2.49 -6.95 14.20
N THR A 44 -2.96 -6.00 13.39
CA THR A 44 -2.45 -5.79 12.04
C THR A 44 -1.16 -4.96 12.06
N ALA A 45 -0.12 -5.49 11.42
CA ALA A 45 1.22 -4.93 11.38
C ALA A 45 1.57 -4.48 9.95
N ILE A 46 1.97 -3.22 9.79
CA ILE A 46 2.35 -2.64 8.49
C ILE A 46 3.67 -1.89 8.63
N ASN A 47 4.61 -2.17 7.71
CA ASN A 47 5.88 -1.46 7.62
C ASN A 47 6.19 -1.14 6.15
N ILE A 48 6.41 0.14 5.86
CA ILE A 48 6.76 0.66 4.53
C ILE A 48 8.29 0.78 4.45
N ASN A 49 8.91 -0.09 3.64
CA ASN A 49 10.36 -0.24 3.54
C ASN A 49 10.98 0.62 2.42
N GLU A 50 10.37 1.78 2.10
CA GLU A 50 10.89 2.72 1.10
C GLU A 50 10.47 4.17 1.38
N VAL A 51 11.18 5.12 0.76
CA VAL A 51 10.85 6.55 0.83
C VAL A 51 9.64 6.86 -0.06
N VAL A 52 8.62 7.53 0.51
CA VAL A 52 7.36 7.91 -0.19
C VAL A 52 7.10 9.42 -0.23
N ARG A 53 8.06 10.24 0.21
CA ARG A 53 7.92 11.71 0.25
C ARG A 53 7.90 12.29 -1.16
N GLY A 54 6.89 13.11 -1.45
CA GLY A 54 6.74 13.78 -2.74
C GLY A 54 6.18 12.89 -3.86
N SER A 55 6.01 11.60 -3.59
CA SER A 55 5.36 10.64 -4.47
C SER A 55 3.83 10.77 -4.37
N ASP A 56 3.13 10.59 -5.49
CA ASP A 56 1.69 10.31 -5.47
C ASP A 56 1.48 8.82 -5.15
N VAL A 57 0.87 8.56 -4.00
CA VAL A 57 0.75 7.21 -3.45
C VAL A 57 -0.67 6.67 -3.63
N PHE A 58 -0.77 5.47 -4.17
CA PHE A 58 -2.01 4.72 -4.38
C PHE A 58 -1.97 3.43 -3.56
N ILE A 59 -3.10 3.06 -2.95
CA ILE A 59 -3.26 1.81 -2.22
C ILE A 59 -4.33 0.97 -2.91
N ILE A 60 -3.98 -0.25 -3.28
CA ILE A 60 -4.92 -1.25 -3.83
C ILE A 60 -5.30 -2.19 -2.69
N GLN A 61 -6.53 -2.03 -2.20
CA GLN A 61 -7.14 -2.90 -1.20
C GLN A 61 -8.66 -2.95 -1.44
N SER A 62 -9.21 -4.16 -1.46
CA SER A 62 -10.65 -4.41 -1.44
C SER A 62 -11.12 -4.65 -0.01
N THR A 63 -12.22 -4.03 0.39
CA THR A 63 -12.91 -4.30 1.67
C THR A 63 -13.84 -5.52 1.57
N CYS A 64 -13.39 -6.58 0.89
CA CYS A 64 -14.08 -7.87 0.79
C CYS A 64 -13.83 -8.73 2.05
N PRO A 65 -14.55 -9.86 2.24
CA PRO A 65 -14.30 -10.78 3.36
C PRO A 65 -12.83 -11.25 3.43
N PRO A 66 -12.15 -11.18 4.59
CA PRO A 66 -12.61 -10.64 5.88
C PRO A 66 -12.64 -9.10 5.89
N VAL A 67 -13.85 -8.53 5.93
CA VAL A 67 -14.10 -7.09 5.68
C VAL A 67 -13.40 -6.20 6.71
N ASN A 68 -13.48 -6.57 7.99
CA ASN A 68 -12.95 -5.77 9.09
C ASN A 68 -11.42 -5.76 9.07
N ASP A 69 -10.77 -6.91 8.88
CA ASP A 69 -9.32 -7.02 8.76
C ASP A 69 -8.80 -6.22 7.57
N ASN A 70 -9.40 -6.38 6.38
CA ASN A 70 -9.01 -5.66 5.17
C ASN A 70 -9.19 -4.13 5.32
N LEU A 71 -10.24 -3.69 6.02
CA LEU A 71 -10.50 -2.28 6.33
C LEU A 71 -9.50 -1.71 7.35
N VAL A 72 -9.22 -2.44 8.44
CA VAL A 72 -8.23 -2.02 9.45
C VAL A 72 -6.83 -1.94 8.83
N GLU A 73 -6.48 -2.90 7.99
CA GLU A 73 -5.22 -2.90 7.23
C GLU A 73 -5.11 -1.69 6.29
N LEU A 74 -6.18 -1.34 5.56
CA LEU A 74 -6.22 -0.13 4.74
C LEU A 74 -5.99 1.13 5.57
N LEU A 75 -6.69 1.27 6.71
CA LEU A 75 -6.61 2.45 7.56
C LEU A 75 -5.22 2.62 8.19
N ILE A 76 -4.60 1.54 8.65
CA ILE A 76 -3.23 1.57 9.19
C ILE A 76 -2.22 1.91 8.07
N MET A 77 -2.41 1.39 6.85
CA MET A 77 -1.52 1.70 5.72
C MET A 77 -1.61 3.18 5.33
N ILE A 78 -2.82 3.75 5.31
CA ILE A 78 -3.04 5.19 5.09
C ILE A 78 -2.35 6.03 6.16
N ASP A 79 -2.46 5.67 7.45
CA ASP A 79 -1.80 6.42 8.53
C ASP A 79 -0.27 6.36 8.45
N ALA A 80 0.30 5.17 8.19
CA ALA A 80 1.74 4.99 8.02
C ALA A 80 2.29 5.82 6.85
N LEU A 81 1.66 5.74 5.67
CA LEU A 81 2.07 6.50 4.49
C LEU A 81 1.93 8.02 4.70
N LYS A 82 0.87 8.47 5.38
CA LYS A 82 0.65 9.88 5.70
C LYS A 82 1.74 10.46 6.61
N ARG A 83 2.23 9.69 7.60
CA ARG A 83 3.35 10.11 8.46
C ARG A 83 4.65 10.23 7.66
N LEU A 84 4.98 9.19 6.88
CA LEU A 84 6.20 9.14 6.07
C LEU A 84 6.26 10.20 4.95
N GLN A 85 5.11 10.69 4.47
CA GLN A 85 5.05 11.84 3.57
C GLN A 85 5.40 13.17 4.25
N GLN A 86 5.13 13.30 5.56
CA GLN A 86 5.36 14.52 6.35
C GLN A 86 6.77 14.58 6.91
N GLU A 87 7.20 13.55 7.64
CA GLU A 87 8.47 13.55 8.39
C GLU A 87 8.47 14.50 9.59
N GLY A 88 9.61 15.05 10.04
CA GLY A 88 10.97 14.94 9.49
C GLY A 88 11.30 15.94 8.40
#